data_AF-D7G5E5-F1
#
_entry.id   AF-D7G5E5-F1
#
_cell.length_a   1.000
_cell.length_b   1.000
_cell.length_c   1.000
_cell.angle_alpha   90.00
_cell.angle_beta   90.00
_cell.angle_gamma   90.00
#
_symmetry.space_group_name_H-M   'P 1'
#
loop_
_entity.id
_entity.type
_entity.pdbx_description
1 polymer ?
#
loop_
_entity_poly.entity_id
_entity_poly.type
_entity_poly.pdbx_seq_one_letter_code
_entity_poly.pdbx_strand_id
1 'polypeptide(L)'
;MRLASLQVTSACRCLAVVAVGVLWWCQQPVEASLGVGWKTLRANWLFKHESFEPFLSAASFLFFIGLWGFLDFFVPSASKHRTFLSDDLSSWFGGTRIRDQALWYIAPLVIFDLIFPRRQLPESAPSLGRLVLEVVAAIAVYDAAFFAWHASLHSNPALYRRVHAKHHKCHVQRAPEVGRLIYDCRPPHVHRRVHGRGLLHFRA
;
A
#
# COMPACT_ATOMS: atom_id res chain seq x y z
N MET A 1 20.14 -7.07 24.63
CA MET A 1 19.13 -6.59 23.65
C MET A 1 18.97 -5.05 23.63
N ARG A 2 18.89 -4.35 24.78
CA ARG A 2 18.72 -2.86 24.82
C ARG A 2 19.87 -2.02 24.25
N LEU A 3 21.12 -2.49 24.32
CA LEU A 3 22.27 -1.76 23.77
C LEU A 3 22.25 -1.73 22.22
N ALA A 4 21.88 -2.85 21.60
CA ALA A 4 21.74 -2.95 20.15
C ALA A 4 20.64 -2.01 19.61
N SER A 5 19.50 -1.89 20.31
CA SER A 5 18.42 -0.98 19.89
C SER A 5 18.83 0.51 19.99
N LEU A 6 19.64 0.88 20.98
CA LEU A 6 20.14 2.25 21.11
C LEU A 6 21.13 2.59 19.99
N GLN A 7 22.06 1.68 19.68
CA GLN A 7 23.03 1.87 18.59
C GLN A 7 22.34 2.00 17.23
N VAL A 8 21.35 1.16 16.94
CA VAL A 8 20.55 1.25 15.71
C VAL A 8 19.82 2.58 15.64
N THR A 9 19.16 3.01 16.72
CA THR A 9 18.44 4.29 16.77
C THR A 9 19.36 5.48 16.51
N SER A 10 20.52 5.50 17.17
CA SER A 10 21.52 6.57 16.96
C SER A 10 22.07 6.55 15.54
N ALA A 11 22.37 5.39 14.97
CA ALA A 11 22.82 5.27 13.59
C ALA A 11 21.76 5.80 12.61
N CYS A 12 20.49 5.41 12.76
CA CYS A 12 19.39 5.93 11.94
C CYS A 12 19.25 7.45 12.05
N ARG A 13 19.40 8.03 13.25
CA ARG A 13 19.37 9.49 13.45
C ARG A 13 20.55 10.18 12.77
N CYS A 14 21.77 9.66 12.93
CA CYS A 14 22.95 10.20 12.27
C CYS A 14 22.79 10.15 10.74
N LEU A 15 22.31 9.02 10.20
CA LEU A 15 22.03 8.88 8.77
C LEU A 15 20.99 9.89 8.29
N ALA A 16 19.92 10.12 9.06
CA ALA A 16 18.91 11.11 8.72
C ALA A 16 19.50 12.53 8.71
N VAL A 17 20.30 12.91 9.71
CA VAL A 17 20.98 14.22 9.76
C VAL A 17 21.94 14.40 8.59
N VAL A 18 22.75 13.38 8.28
CA VAL A 18 23.67 13.40 7.14
C VAL A 18 22.87 13.53 5.84
N ALA A 19 21.79 12.77 5.66
CA ALA A 19 20.94 12.87 4.48
C ALA A 19 20.35 14.28 4.31
N VAL A 20 19.85 14.89 5.38
CA VAL A 20 19.36 16.28 5.36
C VAL A 20 20.49 17.25 5.01
N GLY A 21 21.68 17.09 5.61
CA GLY A 21 22.84 17.92 5.32
C GLY A 21 23.29 17.82 3.86
N VAL A 22 23.31 16.61 3.29
CA VAL A 22 23.62 16.37 1.88
C VAL A 22 22.56 16.98 0.97
N LEU A 23 21.28 16.80 1.27
CA LEU A 23 20.18 17.39 0.50
C LEU A 23 20.25 18.93 0.53
N TRP A 24 20.58 19.51 1.67
CA TRP A 24 20.79 20.94 1.82
C TRP A 24 22.00 21.42 0.98
N TRP A 25 23.13 20.75 1.10
CA TRP A 25 24.35 21.07 0.35
C TRP A 25 24.14 20.96 -1.17
N CYS A 26 23.41 19.93 -1.60
CA CYS A 26 23.10 19.66 -3.00
C CYS A 26 21.78 20.31 -3.47
N GLN A 27 21.19 21.24 -2.72
CA GLN A 27 19.87 21.77 -3.04
C GLN A 27 19.83 22.42 -4.43
N GLN A 28 20.80 23.25 -4.79
CA GLN A 28 20.83 23.97 -6.07
C GLN A 28 20.86 23.04 -7.30
N PRO A 29 21.79 22.06 -7.42
CA PRO A 29 21.78 21.14 -8.55
C PRO A 29 20.53 20.24 -8.56
N VAL A 30 19.99 19.90 -7.39
CA VAL A 30 18.73 19.14 -7.28
C VAL A 30 17.55 19.98 -7.77
N GLU A 31 17.45 21.25 -7.38
CA GLU A 31 16.40 22.16 -7.83
C GLU A 31 16.49 22.46 -9.33
N ALA A 32 17.69 22.61 -9.87
CA ALA A 32 17.88 22.73 -11.32
C ALA A 32 17.38 21.47 -12.06
N SER A 33 17.73 20.29 -11.54
CA SER A 33 17.26 19.01 -12.09
C SER A 33 15.74 18.84 -11.97
N LEU A 34 15.16 19.24 -10.83
CA LEU A 34 13.71 19.28 -10.63
C LEU A 34 13.05 20.21 -11.64
N GLY A 35 13.63 21.38 -11.92
CA GLY A 35 13.12 22.32 -12.92
C GLY A 35 13.08 21.72 -14.33
N VAL A 36 14.14 21.02 -14.74
CA VAL A 36 14.20 20.32 -16.05
C VAL A 36 13.21 19.17 -16.10
N GLY A 37 13.17 18.35 -15.05
CA GLY A 37 12.23 17.23 -14.92
C GLY A 37 10.78 17.70 -14.97
N TRP A 38 10.45 18.77 -14.24
CA TRP A 38 9.11 19.35 -14.21
C TRP A 38 8.66 19.84 -15.59
N LYS A 39 9.52 20.58 -16.31
CA LYS A 39 9.22 21.04 -17.67
C LYS A 39 8.99 19.86 -18.62
N THR A 40 9.83 18.83 -18.51
CA THR A 40 9.71 17.61 -19.32
C THR A 40 8.40 16.87 -19.03
N LEU A 41 8.06 16.66 -17.76
CA LEU A 41 6.81 16.04 -17.33
C LEU A 41 5.61 16.85 -17.81
N ARG A 42 5.62 18.18 -17.62
CA ARG A 42 4.57 19.08 -18.10
C ARG A 42 4.43 19.14 -19.61
N ALA A 43 5.44 18.78 -20.39
CA ALA A 43 5.32 18.68 -21.84
C ALA A 43 4.70 17.33 -22.27
N ASN A 44 4.79 16.30 -21.44
CA ASN A 44 4.34 14.96 -21.75
C ASN A 44 2.81 14.82 -21.69
N TRP A 45 2.19 14.31 -22.75
CA TRP A 45 0.74 14.09 -22.81
C TRP A 45 0.25 13.08 -21.76
N LEU A 46 1.05 12.06 -21.46
CA LEU A 46 0.70 11.04 -20.49
C LEU A 46 0.60 11.63 -19.08
N PHE A 47 1.52 12.53 -18.73
CA PHE A 47 1.51 13.23 -17.44
C PHE A 47 0.32 14.20 -17.30
N LYS A 48 -0.19 14.72 -18.44
CA LYS A 48 -1.40 15.54 -18.50
C LYS A 48 -2.69 14.73 -18.50
N HIS A 49 -2.62 13.43 -18.76
CA HIS A 49 -3.80 12.60 -18.86
C HIS A 49 -4.49 12.53 -17.49
N GLU A 50 -5.81 12.69 -17.44
CA GLU A 50 -6.55 12.81 -16.18
C GLU A 50 -6.36 11.58 -15.28
N SER A 51 -6.29 10.39 -15.88
CA SER A 51 -6.07 9.14 -15.16
C SER A 51 -4.61 8.85 -14.80
N PHE A 52 -3.65 9.74 -15.10
CA PHE A 52 -2.23 9.49 -14.86
C PHE A 52 -1.93 9.16 -13.39
N GLU A 53 -2.43 9.98 -12.47
CA GLU A 53 -2.17 9.80 -11.03
C GLU A 53 -2.78 8.51 -10.46
N PRO A 54 -4.04 8.14 -10.75
CA PRO A 54 -4.58 6.83 -10.39
C PRO A 54 -3.75 5.66 -10.91
N PHE A 55 -3.32 5.73 -12.18
CA PHE A 55 -2.49 4.69 -12.76
C PHE A 55 -1.12 4.62 -12.11
N LEU A 56 -0.47 5.77 -11.85
CA LEU A 56 0.81 5.83 -11.17
C LEU A 56 0.70 5.30 -9.74
N SER A 57 -0.37 5.63 -9.02
CA SER A 57 -0.64 5.11 -7.67
C SER A 57 -0.81 3.59 -7.67
N ALA A 58 -1.66 3.06 -8.57
CA ALA A 58 -1.87 1.63 -8.72
C ALA A 58 -0.59 0.89 -9.14
N ALA A 59 0.18 1.44 -10.09
CA ALA A 59 1.46 0.88 -10.52
C ALA A 59 2.48 0.87 -9.38
N SER A 60 2.56 1.96 -8.61
CA SER A 60 3.45 2.06 -7.44
C SER A 60 3.09 0.99 -6.40
N PHE A 61 1.81 0.82 -6.11
CA PHE A 61 1.33 -0.22 -5.20
C PHE A 61 1.75 -1.63 -5.67
N LEU A 62 1.51 -1.95 -6.94
CA LEU A 62 1.91 -3.25 -7.51
C LEU A 62 3.43 -3.45 -7.50
N PHE A 63 4.19 -2.40 -7.82
CA PHE A 63 5.65 -2.42 -7.76
C PHE A 63 6.14 -2.74 -6.34
N PHE A 64 5.62 -2.05 -5.32
CA PHE A 64 6.05 -2.29 -3.93
C PHE A 64 5.61 -3.66 -3.40
N ILE A 65 4.44 -4.17 -3.78
CA ILE A 65 4.06 -5.56 -3.47
C ILE A 65 5.02 -6.54 -4.14
N GLY A 66 5.35 -6.33 -5.42
CA GLY A 66 6.32 -7.15 -6.14
C GLY A 66 7.71 -7.10 -5.51
N LEU A 67 8.13 -5.93 -5.03
CA LEU A 67 9.41 -5.74 -4.32
C LEU A 67 9.47 -6.60 -3.05
N TRP A 68 8.38 -6.75 -2.30
CA TRP A 68 8.35 -7.66 -1.15
C TRP A 68 8.53 -9.13 -1.55
N GLY A 69 7.88 -9.57 -2.63
CA GLY A 69 8.10 -10.92 -3.17
C GLY A 69 9.53 -11.14 -3.66
N PHE A 70 10.13 -10.12 -4.27
CA PHE A 70 11.54 -10.12 -4.66
C PHE A 70 12.45 -10.23 -3.44
N LEU A 71 12.21 -9.41 -2.40
CA LEU A 71 12.99 -9.45 -1.16
C LEU A 71 12.90 -10.79 -0.45
N ASP A 72 11.75 -11.46 -0.46
CA ASP A 72 11.61 -12.80 0.10
C ASP A 72 12.47 -13.82 -0.62
N PHE A 73 12.50 -13.73 -1.95
CA PHE A 73 13.25 -14.65 -2.79
C PHE A 73 14.77 -14.47 -2.61
N PHE A 74 15.25 -13.22 -2.61
CA PHE A 74 16.69 -12.93 -2.58
C PHE A 74 17.25 -12.76 -1.17
N VAL A 75 16.42 -12.40 -0.18
CA VAL A 75 16.83 -12.16 1.21
C VAL A 75 15.87 -12.89 2.17
N PRO A 76 15.93 -14.24 2.25
CA PRO A 76 15.01 -15.00 3.09
C PRO A 76 15.08 -14.62 4.58
N SER A 77 16.22 -14.10 5.04
CA SER A 77 16.40 -13.61 6.40
C SER A 77 15.59 -12.35 6.73
N ALA A 78 15.09 -11.62 5.73
CA ALA A 78 14.22 -10.45 5.92
C ALA A 78 12.80 -10.86 6.36
N SER A 79 12.36 -12.08 6.02
CA SER A 79 11.04 -12.60 6.39
C SER A 79 10.80 -12.61 7.91
N LYS A 80 11.85 -12.76 8.72
CA LYS A 80 11.78 -12.75 10.20
C LYS A 80 11.32 -11.42 10.80
N HIS A 81 11.39 -10.34 10.01
CA HIS A 81 10.98 -9.00 10.42
C HIS A 81 9.59 -8.62 9.92
N ARG A 82 8.87 -9.55 9.29
CA ARG A 82 7.49 -9.33 8.88
C ARG A 82 6.57 -9.22 10.08
N THR A 83 5.66 -8.27 10.00
CA THR A 83 4.53 -8.13 10.93
C THR A 83 3.40 -9.11 10.64
N PHE A 84 3.37 -9.75 9.46
CA PHE A 84 2.36 -10.73 9.06
C PHE A 84 2.99 -11.97 8.40
N LEU A 85 2.59 -13.17 8.85
CA LEU A 85 3.13 -14.47 8.42
C LEU A 85 2.42 -15.09 7.20
N SER A 86 1.45 -14.43 6.57
CA SER A 86 0.71 -15.07 5.47
C SER A 86 1.53 -15.04 4.17
N ASP A 87 2.22 -16.13 3.88
CA ASP A 87 3.15 -16.28 2.74
C ASP A 87 2.48 -16.63 1.40
N ASP A 88 1.15 -16.53 1.30
CA ASP A 88 0.45 -16.97 0.10
C ASP A 88 0.25 -15.84 -0.94
N LEU A 89 1.28 -15.60 -1.75
CA LEU A 89 1.20 -14.75 -2.96
C LEU A 89 0.30 -15.37 -4.04
N SER A 90 0.11 -16.70 -4.06
CA SER A 90 -0.81 -17.34 -5.01
C SER A 90 -2.26 -16.87 -4.79
N SER A 91 -2.56 -16.44 -3.56
CA SER A 91 -3.81 -15.83 -3.18
C SER A 91 -4.05 -14.46 -3.87
N TRP A 92 -3.00 -13.74 -4.25
CA TRP A 92 -3.06 -12.48 -5.02
C TRP A 92 -3.07 -12.69 -6.53
N PHE A 93 -2.31 -13.67 -7.02
CA PHE A 93 -2.06 -13.88 -8.46
C PHE A 93 -2.81 -15.07 -9.10
N GLY A 94 -3.51 -15.90 -8.32
CA GLY A 94 -4.23 -17.09 -8.81
C GLY A 94 -5.64 -16.81 -9.35
N GLY A 95 -5.82 -17.05 -10.65
CA GLY A 95 -7.11 -17.28 -11.36
C GLY A 95 -8.02 -16.05 -11.50
N THR A 96 -8.24 -15.57 -12.75
CA THR A 96 -9.27 -14.59 -13.21
C THR A 96 -9.52 -13.30 -12.39
N ARG A 97 -8.72 -13.01 -11.36
CA ARG A 97 -9.01 -12.01 -10.32
C ARG A 97 -8.25 -10.69 -10.46
N ILE A 98 -7.16 -10.62 -11.23
CA ILE A 98 -6.39 -9.37 -11.34
C ILE A 98 -7.21 -8.27 -12.00
N ARG A 99 -8.05 -8.62 -12.99
CA ARG A 99 -9.02 -7.71 -13.60
C ARG A 99 -10.02 -7.20 -12.57
N ASP A 100 -10.61 -8.10 -11.78
CA ASP A 100 -11.62 -7.72 -10.80
C ASP A 100 -11.00 -6.86 -9.68
N GLN A 101 -9.79 -7.18 -9.21
CA GLN A 101 -9.04 -6.36 -8.26
C GLN A 101 -8.72 -4.98 -8.85
N ALA A 102 -8.22 -4.93 -10.08
CA ALA A 102 -7.94 -3.69 -10.78
C ALA A 102 -9.20 -2.84 -10.92
N LEU A 103 -10.35 -3.42 -11.23
CA LEU A 103 -11.63 -2.69 -11.26
C LEU A 103 -11.97 -2.08 -9.91
N TRP A 104 -11.86 -2.83 -8.80
CA TRP A 104 -12.18 -2.31 -7.46
C TRP A 104 -11.19 -1.24 -6.98
N TYR A 105 -9.93 -1.26 -7.43
CA TYR A 105 -8.95 -0.22 -7.10
C TYR A 105 -9.06 1.00 -8.02
N ILE A 106 -9.27 0.81 -9.32
CA ILE A 106 -9.27 1.87 -10.33
C ILE A 106 -10.62 2.60 -10.38
N ALA A 107 -11.75 1.88 -10.28
CA ALA A 107 -13.07 2.48 -10.40
C ALA A 107 -13.33 3.63 -9.41
N PRO A 108 -13.06 3.53 -8.10
CA PRO A 108 -13.27 4.66 -7.19
C PRO A 108 -12.37 5.85 -7.52
N LEU A 109 -11.15 5.61 -8.02
CA LEU A 109 -10.23 6.67 -8.44
C LEU A 109 -10.73 7.39 -9.70
N VAL A 110 -11.23 6.65 -10.68
CA VAL A 110 -11.82 7.23 -11.90
C VAL A 110 -13.11 7.99 -11.56
N ILE A 111 -13.98 7.44 -10.71
CA ILE A 111 -15.19 8.15 -10.25
C ILE A 111 -14.82 9.44 -9.52
N PHE A 112 -13.80 9.40 -8.67
CA PHE A 112 -13.31 10.59 -7.98
C PHE A 112 -12.81 11.64 -8.97
N ASP A 113 -12.01 11.25 -9.98
CA ASP A 113 -11.54 12.15 -11.02
C ASP A 113 -12.68 12.77 -11.85
N LEU A 114 -13.77 12.01 -12.08
CA LEU A 114 -14.97 12.52 -12.79
C LEU A 114 -15.75 13.55 -11.96
N ILE A 115 -15.76 13.43 -10.62
CA ILE A 115 -16.51 14.33 -9.72
C ILE A 115 -15.67 15.56 -9.37
N PHE A 116 -14.36 15.37 -9.21
CA PHE A 116 -13.42 16.40 -8.78
C PHE A 116 -12.43 16.69 -9.91
N PRO A 117 -12.77 17.61 -10.83
CA PRO A 117 -11.89 17.96 -11.94
C PRO A 117 -10.52 18.38 -11.39
N ARG A 118 -9.48 17.76 -11.93
CA ARG A 118 -8.12 17.92 -11.38
C ARG A 118 -7.62 19.35 -11.51
N ARG A 119 -6.88 19.77 -10.49
CA ARG A 119 -6.21 21.07 -10.47
C ARG A 119 -5.20 21.16 -11.61
N GLN A 120 -5.18 22.31 -12.27
CA GLN A 120 -4.10 22.65 -13.19
C GLN A 120 -2.77 22.60 -12.45
N LEU A 121 -1.80 21.89 -13.02
CA LEU A 121 -0.44 21.85 -12.47
C LEU A 121 0.16 23.27 -12.44
N PRO A 122 0.93 23.64 -11.41
CA PRO A 122 1.59 24.95 -11.36
C PRO A 122 2.68 25.08 -12.44
N GLU A 123 2.79 26.25 -13.06
CA GLU A 123 3.73 26.48 -14.17
C GLU A 123 5.18 26.27 -13.76
N SER A 124 5.57 26.82 -12.60
CA SER A 124 6.88 26.64 -12.01
C SER A 124 6.99 25.30 -11.27
N ALA A 125 8.18 24.69 -11.31
CA ALA A 125 8.49 23.54 -10.48
C ALA A 125 8.40 23.91 -8.99
N PRO A 126 7.93 23.01 -8.11
CA PRO A 126 8.06 23.22 -6.68
C PRO A 126 9.54 23.23 -6.29
N SER A 127 9.90 24.00 -5.26
CA SER A 127 11.24 23.90 -4.65
C SER A 127 11.43 22.54 -3.99
N LEU A 128 12.69 22.12 -3.76
CA LEU A 128 12.97 20.84 -3.10
C LEU A 128 12.33 20.79 -1.71
N GLY A 129 12.45 21.88 -0.94
CA GLY A 129 11.84 21.97 0.39
C GLY A 129 10.31 21.88 0.34
N ARG A 130 9.66 22.49 -0.66
CA ARG A 130 8.21 22.40 -0.86
C ARG A 130 7.79 20.96 -1.18
N LEU A 131 8.51 20.30 -2.10
CA LEU A 131 8.23 18.92 -2.48
C LEU A 131 8.34 17.97 -1.28
N VAL A 132 9.40 18.09 -0.48
CA VAL A 132 9.58 17.30 0.75
C VAL A 132 8.44 17.55 1.73
N LEU A 133 8.08 18.82 1.95
CA LEU A 133 6.98 19.18 2.85
C LEU A 133 5.64 18.61 2.37
N GLU A 134 5.34 18.68 1.08
CA GLU A 134 4.11 18.13 0.51
C GLU A 134 4.02 16.61 0.67
N VAL A 135 5.13 15.87 0.49
CA VAL A 135 5.18 14.43 0.73
C VAL A 135 4.94 14.11 2.21
N VAL A 136 5.63 14.81 3.12
CA VAL A 136 5.45 14.62 4.58
C VAL A 136 4.02 14.95 4.99
N ALA A 137 3.46 16.06 4.48
CA ALA A 137 2.09 16.47 4.75
C ALA A 137 1.09 15.46 4.21
N ALA A 138 1.29 14.93 2.99
CA ALA A 138 0.42 13.91 2.41
C ALA A 138 0.38 12.63 3.26
N ILE A 139 1.54 12.17 3.75
CA ILE A 139 1.63 11.02 4.66
C ILE A 139 0.89 11.32 5.97
N ALA A 140 1.14 12.47 6.58
CA ALA A 140 0.50 12.85 7.84
C ALA A 140 -1.03 12.96 7.70
N VAL A 141 -1.52 13.54 6.60
CA VAL A 141 -2.96 13.64 6.30
C VAL A 141 -3.55 12.25 6.08
N TYR A 142 -2.87 11.38 5.34
CA TYR A 142 -3.31 10.00 5.12
C TYR A 142 -3.46 9.25 6.45
N ASP A 143 -2.43 9.30 7.31
CA ASP A 143 -2.43 8.62 8.60
C ASP A 143 -3.53 9.15 9.52
N ALA A 144 -3.70 10.47 9.60
CA ALA A 144 -4.75 11.10 10.39
C ALA A 144 -6.15 10.71 9.90
N ALA A 145 -6.37 10.73 8.58
CA ALA A 145 -7.63 10.33 7.98
C ALA A 145 -7.93 8.84 8.20
N PHE A 146 -6.92 7.98 8.02
CA PHE A 146 -7.03 6.54 8.27
C PHE A 146 -7.36 6.27 9.74
N PHE A 147 -6.65 6.91 10.68
CA PHE A 147 -6.92 6.79 12.11
C PHE A 147 -8.33 7.24 12.45
N ALA A 148 -8.77 8.41 11.97
CA ALA A 148 -10.11 8.92 12.24
C ALA A 148 -11.20 7.98 11.69
N TRP A 149 -11.03 7.50 10.45
CA TRP A 149 -11.94 6.54 9.85
C TRP A 149 -11.98 5.23 10.64
N HIS A 150 -10.82 4.67 10.99
CA HIS A 150 -10.74 3.42 11.75
C HIS A 150 -11.32 3.58 13.17
N ALA A 151 -11.04 4.68 13.86
CA ALA A 151 -11.65 5.01 15.14
C ALA A 151 -13.19 5.15 15.02
N SER A 152 -13.69 5.72 13.93
CA SER A 152 -15.14 5.81 13.65
C SER A 152 -15.78 4.44 13.47
N LEU A 153 -15.09 3.51 12.80
CA LEU A 153 -15.53 2.13 12.61
C LEU A 153 -15.62 1.37 13.93
N HIS A 154 -14.76 1.66 14.90
CA HIS A 154 -14.80 1.06 16.23
C HIS A 154 -15.84 1.70 17.16
N SER A 155 -15.95 3.02 17.12
CA SER A 155 -16.82 3.76 18.04
C SER A 155 -18.30 3.67 17.68
N ASN A 156 -18.66 3.50 16.41
CA ASN A 156 -20.04 3.35 15.98
C ASN A 156 -20.45 1.86 15.91
N PRO A 157 -21.40 1.37 16.74
CA PRO A 157 -21.78 -0.04 16.78
C PRO A 157 -22.37 -0.59 15.47
N ALA A 158 -22.99 0.26 14.66
CA ALA A 158 -23.53 -0.16 13.36
C ALA A 158 -22.39 -0.35 12.34
N LEU A 159 -21.46 0.60 12.26
CA LEU A 159 -20.29 0.49 11.39
C LEU A 159 -19.39 -0.68 11.82
N TYR A 160 -19.19 -0.85 13.12
CA TYR A 160 -18.44 -1.97 13.66
C TYR A 160 -19.05 -3.30 13.22
N ARG A 161 -20.33 -3.54 13.49
CA ARG A 161 -20.97 -4.83 13.18
C ARG A 161 -21.05 -5.12 11.68
N ARG A 162 -21.32 -4.10 10.85
CA ARG A 162 -21.56 -4.28 9.41
C ARG A 162 -20.27 -4.40 8.61
N VAL A 163 -19.24 -3.64 8.99
CA VAL A 163 -18.00 -3.47 8.22
C VAL A 163 -16.80 -4.02 9.00
N HIS A 164 -16.54 -3.49 10.21
CA HIS A 164 -15.24 -3.69 10.86
C HIS A 164 -15.07 -5.03 11.59
N ALA A 165 -16.14 -5.60 12.15
CA ALA A 165 -16.12 -6.90 12.79
C ALA A 165 -15.68 -8.01 11.82
N LYS A 166 -15.91 -7.83 10.53
CA LYS A 166 -15.48 -8.75 9.47
C LYS A 166 -13.98 -8.65 9.20
N HIS A 167 -13.43 -7.44 9.22
CA HIS A 167 -11.98 -7.21 9.16
C HIS A 167 -11.24 -7.98 10.27
N HIS A 168 -11.77 -8.01 11.49
CA HIS A 168 -11.17 -8.80 12.58
C HIS A 168 -11.33 -10.32 12.44
N LYS A 169 -12.34 -10.79 11.72
CA LYS A 169 -12.64 -12.23 11.57
C LYS A 169 -11.95 -12.86 10.35
N CYS A 170 -11.75 -12.07 9.30
CA CYS A 170 -11.25 -12.53 8.01
C CYS A 170 -9.78 -12.05 7.88
N HIS A 171 -8.82 -12.98 8.03
CA HIS A 171 -7.36 -12.72 8.03
C HIS A 171 -6.81 -12.27 6.68
N VAL A 172 -7.55 -12.49 5.59
CA VAL A 172 -7.20 -12.05 4.24
C VAL A 172 -8.18 -10.95 3.83
N GLN A 173 -7.64 -9.84 3.35
CA GLN A 173 -8.43 -8.68 2.92
C GLN A 173 -8.02 -8.24 1.54
N ARG A 174 -8.70 -8.76 0.53
CA ARG A 174 -8.56 -8.27 -0.85
C ARG A 174 -9.60 -7.20 -1.15
N ALA A 175 -9.31 -6.28 -2.07
CA ALA A 175 -10.29 -5.25 -2.46
C ALA A 175 -11.67 -5.81 -2.91
N PRO A 176 -11.76 -6.87 -3.73
CA PRO A 176 -13.05 -7.46 -4.09
C PRO A 176 -13.73 -8.13 -2.89
N GLU A 177 -12.94 -8.61 -1.94
CA GLU A 177 -13.47 -9.19 -0.70
C GLU A 177 -14.04 -8.07 0.16
N VAL A 178 -13.44 -6.90 0.30
CA VAL A 178 -14.05 -5.75 0.99
C VAL A 178 -15.45 -5.41 0.44
N GLY A 179 -15.62 -5.42 -0.89
CA GLY A 179 -16.94 -5.25 -1.52
C GLY A 179 -17.92 -6.40 -1.23
N ARG A 180 -17.44 -7.66 -1.23
CA ARG A 180 -18.26 -8.85 -0.90
C ARG A 180 -18.50 -9.04 0.60
N LEU A 181 -17.63 -8.50 1.44
CA LEU A 181 -17.73 -8.51 2.89
C LEU A 181 -18.95 -7.73 3.32
N ILE A 182 -19.49 -6.81 2.52
CA ILE A 182 -20.82 -6.22 2.76
C ILE A 182 -21.89 -7.34 2.87
N TYR A 183 -21.74 -8.44 2.13
CA TYR A 183 -22.75 -9.48 1.95
C TYR A 183 -22.46 -10.83 2.64
N ASP A 184 -21.20 -11.29 2.78
CA ASP A 184 -20.90 -12.60 3.44
C ASP A 184 -19.41 -12.71 3.89
N CYS A 185 -19.13 -13.05 5.17
CA CYS A 185 -17.80 -13.51 5.65
C CYS A 185 -17.93 -15.01 5.93
N ARG A 186 -18.28 -15.81 4.90
CA ARG A 186 -18.11 -17.26 5.01
C ARG A 186 -16.63 -17.58 4.83
N PRO A 187 -16.01 -18.37 5.72
CA PRO A 187 -14.66 -18.86 5.47
C PRO A 187 -14.66 -19.52 4.08
N PRO A 188 -13.61 -19.31 3.26
CA PRO A 188 -13.50 -20.05 2.02
C PRO A 188 -13.66 -21.52 2.38
N HIS A 189 -14.58 -22.22 1.71
CA HIS A 189 -14.74 -23.65 1.88
C HIS A 189 -13.35 -24.25 1.68
N VAL A 190 -12.67 -24.57 2.78
CA VAL A 190 -11.52 -25.44 2.76
C VAL A 190 -12.12 -26.71 2.20
N HIS A 191 -11.88 -26.97 0.92
CA HIS A 191 -11.98 -28.32 0.40
C HIS A 191 -11.04 -29.11 1.30
N ARG A 192 -11.59 -29.72 2.35
CA ARG A 192 -11.00 -30.89 2.97
C ARG A 192 -10.78 -31.82 1.78
N ARG A 193 -9.55 -31.87 1.26
CA ARG A 193 -9.08 -33.10 0.65
C ARG A 193 -9.24 -34.11 1.76
N VAL A 194 -10.35 -34.84 1.72
CA VAL A 194 -10.47 -36.12 2.37
C VAL A 194 -9.39 -36.96 1.69
N HIS A 195 -8.18 -36.93 2.23
CA HIS A 195 -7.22 -37.97 1.96
C HIS A 195 -7.88 -39.24 2.49
N GLY A 196 -8.45 -40.02 1.58
CA GLY A 196 -8.82 -41.40 1.84
C GLY A 196 -7.55 -42.12 2.30
N ARG A 197 -7.39 -42.29 3.62
CA ARG A 197 -6.60 -43.38 4.16
C ARG A 197 -7.58 -44.48 4.50
N GLY A 198 -7.44 -45.56 3.76
CA GLY A 198 -8.17 -46.79 3.97
C GLY A 198 -7.94 -47.37 5.36
N LEU A 199 -8.95 -48.14 5.75
CA LEU A 199 -8.92 -49.32 6.61
C LEU A 199 -7.82 -49.39 7.67
N LEU A 200 -8.23 -49.27 8.94
CA LEU A 200 -7.73 -50.18 9.97
C LEU A 200 -8.92 -50.89 10.63
N HIS A 201 -8.96 -52.19 10.38
CA HIS A 201 -9.76 -53.18 11.09
C HIS A 201 -9.46 -53.09 12.60
N PHE A 202 -10.51 -52.91 13.41
CA PHE A 202 -10.53 -53.44 14.77
C PHE A 202 -11.40 -54.70 14.75
N ARG A 203 -10.77 -55.86 14.95
CA ARG A 203 -11.47 -57.05 15.43
C ARG A 203 -11.65 -56.91 16.94
N ALA A 204 -12.81 -57.39 17.38
CA ALA A 204 -13.32 -57.40 18.75
C ALA A 204 -12.38 -58.09 19.75
#